data_AF-A0A3C0NIT0-F1
#
_entry.id   AF-A0A3C0NIT0-F1
#
_cell.length_a   1.000
_cell.length_b   1.000
_cell.length_c   1.000
_cell.angle_alpha   90.00
_cell.angle_beta   90.00
_cell.angle_gamma   90.00
#
_symmetry.space_group_name_H-M   'P 1'
#
loop_
_entity.id
_entity.type
_entity.pdbx_description
1 polymer ?
#
loop_
_entity_poly.entity_id
_entity_poly.type
_entity_poly.pdbx_seq_one_letter_code
_entity_poly.pdbx_strand_id
1 'polypeptide(L)'
;VLFQGRFQSIHVDRSNYLVNLSRYIHLNPVKAGLVQQAEEWEFSSYLEYAGLRKGTLPKTELLGALIEGELAYQQFLGDYQLPDSIGFKRLLLDE
;
A
#
# COMPACT_ATOMS: atom_id res chain seq x y z
N VAL A 1 8.27 23.38 -13.52
CA VAL A 1 6.82 23.05 -13.55
C VAL A 1 6.49 22.22 -12.33
N LEU A 2 5.30 22.38 -11.74
CA LEU A 2 4.91 21.65 -10.51
C LEU A 2 4.69 20.15 -10.77
N PHE A 3 4.17 19.79 -11.94
CA PHE A 3 3.89 18.40 -12.30
C PHE A 3 4.99 17.83 -13.20
N GLN A 4 5.52 16.66 -12.84
CA GLN A 4 6.43 15.89 -13.67
C GLN A 4 5.65 14.95 -14.60
N GLY A 5 5.28 15.45 -15.78
CA GLY A 5 4.68 14.62 -16.85
C GLY A 5 3.22 14.22 -16.61
N ARG A 6 2.78 13.20 -17.35
CA ARG A 6 1.41 12.65 -17.26
C ARG A 6 1.33 11.62 -16.13
N PHE A 7 0.19 11.57 -15.45
CA PHE A 7 -0.09 10.51 -14.48
C PHE A 7 -0.13 9.14 -15.16
N GLN A 8 0.24 8.10 -14.44
CA GLN A 8 0.15 6.70 -14.87
C GLN A 8 -1.17 6.08 -14.38
N SER A 9 -1.69 5.11 -15.13
CA SER A 9 -2.98 4.46 -14.86
C SER A 9 -2.90 2.98 -15.23
N ILE A 10 -3.36 2.12 -14.32
CA ILE A 10 -3.32 0.66 -14.46
C ILE A 10 -4.65 0.11 -13.96
N HIS A 11 -5.27 -0.78 -14.75
CA HIS A 11 -6.51 -1.44 -14.35
C HIS A 11 -6.21 -2.58 -13.37
N VAL A 12 -6.98 -2.63 -12.27
CA VAL A 12 -6.85 -3.65 -11.22
C VAL A 12 -8.01 -4.62 -11.32
N ASP A 13 -7.73 -5.83 -11.82
CA ASP A 13 -8.73 -6.87 -12.07
C ASP A 13 -8.56 -8.11 -11.17
N ARG A 14 -7.50 -8.17 -10.36
CA ARG A 14 -7.20 -9.32 -9.49
C ARG A 14 -7.00 -8.90 -8.03
N SER A 15 -7.61 -9.65 -7.12
CA SER A 15 -7.55 -9.39 -5.68
C SER A 15 -6.13 -9.48 -5.12
N ASN A 16 -5.33 -10.45 -5.58
CA ASN A 16 -3.93 -10.58 -5.15
C ASN A 16 -3.09 -9.37 -5.56
N TYR A 17 -3.36 -8.79 -6.72
CA TYR A 17 -2.70 -7.58 -7.16
C TYR A 17 -3.10 -6.39 -6.28
N LEU A 18 -4.39 -6.23 -6.00
CA LEU A 18 -4.90 -5.18 -5.12
C LEU A 18 -4.24 -5.22 -3.72
N VAL A 19 -4.13 -6.41 -3.14
CA VAL A 19 -3.50 -6.62 -1.82
C VAL A 19 -2.04 -6.17 -1.84
N ASN A 20 -1.26 -6.61 -2.82
CA ASN A 20 0.15 -6.22 -2.92
C ASN A 20 0.35 -4.74 -3.30
N LEU A 21 -0.56 -4.16 -4.09
CA LEU A 21 -0.56 -2.74 -4.41
C LEU A 21 -0.77 -1.89 -3.15
N SER A 22 -1.67 -2.32 -2.24
CA SER A 22 -1.89 -1.66 -0.96
C SER A 22 -0.63 -1.65 -0.09
N ARG A 23 0.05 -2.80 0.02
CA ARG A 23 1.36 -2.91 0.71
C ARG A 23 2.39 -1.97 0.10
N TYR A 24 2.50 -1.94 -1.22
CA TYR A 24 3.42 -1.03 -1.91
C TYR A 24 3.15 0.43 -1.54
N ILE A 25 1.89 0.90 -1.64
CA ILE A 25 1.52 2.28 -1.33
C ILE A 25 1.88 2.64 0.12
N HIS A 26 1.57 1.78 1.09
CA HIS A 26 1.84 2.05 2.51
C HIS A 26 3.32 1.93 2.88
N LEU A 27 4.12 1.17 2.12
CA LEU A 27 5.57 1.10 2.30
C LEU A 27 6.36 2.18 1.54
N ASN A 28 5.72 2.95 0.65
CA ASN A 28 6.41 4.01 -0.11
C ASN A 28 7.17 5.03 0.76
N PRO A 29 6.62 5.53 1.88
CA PRO A 29 7.36 6.45 2.76
C PRO A 29 8.62 5.83 3.36
N VAL A 30 8.57 4.54 3.71
CA VAL A 30 9.72 3.78 4.22
C VAL A 30 10.75 3.56 3.10
N LYS A 31 10.30 3.14 1.92
CA LYS A 31 11.15 2.95 0.73
C LYS A 31 11.85 4.24 0.31
N ALA A 32 11.17 5.38 0.44
CA ALA A 32 11.73 6.71 0.16
C ALA A 32 12.66 7.24 1.25
N GLY A 33 12.82 6.51 2.37
CA GLY A 33 13.67 6.93 3.50
C GLY A 33 13.12 8.10 4.30
N LEU A 34 11.80 8.38 4.21
CA LEU A 34 11.16 9.48 4.92
C LEU A 34 10.86 9.13 6.38
N VAL A 35 10.60 7.84 6.65
CA VAL A 35 10.31 7.25 7.96
C VAL A 35 10.93 5.86 8.07
N GLN A 36 11.11 5.35 9.29
CA GLN A 36 11.62 3.99 9.52
C GLN A 36 10.50 2.94 9.47
N GLN A 37 9.29 3.34 9.86
CA GLN A 37 8.12 2.48 9.94
C GLN A 37 6.91 3.15 9.29
N ALA A 38 6.00 2.36 8.70
CA ALA A 38 4.84 2.90 8.00
C ALA A 38 3.88 3.66 8.94
N GLU A 39 3.82 3.27 10.21
CA GLU A 39 3.05 3.90 11.29
C GLU A 39 3.46 5.35 11.53
N GLU A 40 4.71 5.71 11.25
CA GLU A 40 5.26 7.04 11.47
C GLU A 40 4.78 8.05 10.40
N TRP A 41 4.19 7.57 9.30
CA TRP A 41 3.76 8.41 8.18
C TRP A 41 2.27 8.76 8.25
N GLU A 42 1.97 9.94 8.81
CA GLU A 42 0.59 10.41 9.01
C GLU A 42 -0.19 10.65 7.72
N PHE A 43 0.50 10.92 6.60
CA PHE A 43 -0.06 11.25 5.29
C PHE A 43 -0.41 10.01 4.44
N SER A 44 -0.69 8.88 5.08
CA SER A 44 -1.23 7.69 4.44
C SER A 44 -2.48 7.20 5.18
N SER A 45 -3.23 6.30 4.55
CA SER A 45 -4.33 5.58 5.18
C SER A 45 -3.89 4.33 5.95
N TYR A 46 -2.58 4.07 6.06
CA TYR A 46 -2.06 2.85 6.68
C TYR A 46 -2.60 2.63 8.09
N LEU A 47 -2.62 3.70 8.91
CA LEU A 47 -3.08 3.63 10.29
C LEU A 47 -4.55 3.19 10.42
N GLU A 48 -5.42 3.52 9.46
CA GLU A 48 -6.79 3.00 9.41
C GLU A 48 -6.84 1.52 9.07
N TYR A 49 -6.04 1.07 8.09
CA TYR A 49 -5.99 -0.35 7.72
C TYR A 49 -5.36 -1.22 8.82
N ALA A 50 -4.45 -0.65 9.61
CA ALA A 50 -3.83 -1.30 10.75
C ALA A 50 -4.67 -1.21 12.03
N GLY A 51 -5.83 -0.54 12.04
CA GLY A 51 -6.65 -0.37 13.26
C GLY A 51 -6.06 0.61 14.29
N LEU A 52 -5.00 1.33 13.94
CA LEU A 52 -4.27 2.26 14.82
C LEU A 52 -4.87 3.66 14.84
N ARG A 53 -5.68 4.01 13.84
CA ARG A 53 -6.38 5.29 13.74
C ARG A 53 -7.82 5.08 13.27
N LYS A 54 -8.78 5.70 13.96
CA LYS A 54 -10.19 5.71 13.56
C LYS A 54 -10.44 6.85 12.58
N GLY A 55 -10.07 6.63 11.31
CA GLY A 55 -10.37 7.53 10.20
C GLY A 55 -11.69 7.16 9.51
N THR A 56 -12.24 8.11 8.75
CA THR A 56 -13.49 7.93 7.98
C THR A 56 -13.28 7.98 6.46
N LEU A 57 -12.07 8.29 6.00
CA LEU A 57 -11.76 8.48 4.59
C LEU A 57 -11.58 7.17 3.80
N PRO A 58 -10.74 6.21 4.25
CA PRO A 58 -10.56 4.97 3.51
C PRO A 58 -11.74 4.02 3.75
N LYS A 59 -12.14 3.32 2.69
CA LYS A 59 -13.06 2.17 2.75
C LYS A 59 -12.23 0.91 2.93
N THR A 60 -12.04 0.49 4.17
CA THR A 60 -11.14 -0.60 4.52
C THR A 60 -11.76 -1.99 4.30
N GLU A 61 -13.07 -2.06 4.04
CA GLU A 61 -13.84 -3.31 4.05
C GLU A 61 -13.37 -4.31 2.98
N LEU A 62 -13.03 -3.83 1.78
CA LEU A 62 -12.61 -4.69 0.67
C LEU A 62 -11.28 -5.40 0.97
N LEU A 63 -10.27 -4.65 1.41
CA LEU A 63 -8.97 -5.25 1.76
C LEU A 63 -9.03 -6.00 3.08
N GLY A 64 -9.83 -5.53 4.04
CA GLY A 64 -10.09 -6.24 5.30
C GLY A 64 -10.66 -7.64 5.06
N ALA A 65 -11.57 -7.78 4.09
CA ALA A 65 -12.11 -9.08 3.69
C ALA A 65 -11.07 -9.98 2.95
N LEU A 66 -10.12 -9.39 2.23
CA LEU A 66 -9.10 -10.14 1.48
C LEU A 66 -7.90 -10.58 2.33
N ILE A 67 -7.55 -9.78 3.35
CA ILE A 67 -6.37 -9.98 4.20
C ILE A 67 -6.75 -10.54 5.58
N GLU A 68 -8.05 -10.65 5.88
CA GLU A 68 -8.57 -11.22 7.14
C GLU A 68 -8.31 -10.34 8.38
N GLY A 69 -8.39 -9.02 8.21
CA GLY A 69 -8.45 -8.04 9.30
C GLY A 69 -7.16 -7.26 9.59
N GLU A 70 -7.23 -6.39 10.60
CA GLU A 70 -6.21 -5.39 10.93
C GLU A 70 -4.85 -6.01 11.32
N LEU A 71 -4.87 -7.06 12.15
CA LEU A 71 -3.64 -7.73 12.60
C LEU A 71 -2.93 -8.44 11.43
N ALA A 72 -3.70 -9.10 10.58
CA ALA A 72 -3.17 -9.75 9.40
C ALA A 72 -2.62 -8.71 8.41
N TYR A 73 -3.22 -7.50 8.34
CA TYR A 73 -2.70 -6.40 7.54
C TYR A 73 -1.34 -5.89 8.05
N GLN A 74 -1.18 -5.73 9.36
CA GLN A 74 0.11 -5.36 9.96
C GLN A 74 1.19 -6.41 9.67
N GLN A 75 0.88 -7.69 9.86
CA GLN A 75 1.80 -8.80 9.56
C GLN A 75 2.15 -8.85 8.07
N PHE A 76 1.15 -8.65 7.21
CA PHE A 76 1.33 -8.55 5.78
C PHE A 76 2.26 -7.38 5.44
N LEU A 77 2.18 -6.21 6.08
CA LEU A 77 3.12 -5.12 5.80
C LEU A 77 4.54 -5.39 6.30
N GLY A 78 4.67 -6.04 7.46
CA GLY A 78 5.96 -6.40 8.05
C GLY A 78 6.74 -7.43 7.22
N ASP A 79 6.07 -8.20 6.38
CA ASP A 79 6.69 -9.00 5.34
C ASP A 79 7.00 -8.13 4.11
N TYR A 80 8.24 -7.61 4.06
CA TYR A 80 8.74 -6.72 3.00
C TYR A 80 8.87 -7.39 1.62
N GLN A 81 8.48 -8.66 1.48
CA GLN A 81 8.58 -9.37 0.20
C GLN A 81 7.45 -8.98 -0.74
N LEU A 82 7.67 -7.93 -1.53
CA LEU A 82 6.84 -7.68 -2.69
C LEU A 82 7.06 -8.78 -3.74
N PRO A 83 6.03 -9.23 -4.48
CA PRO A 83 6.19 -10.19 -5.54
C PRO A 83 7.24 -9.74 -6.55
N ASP A 84 8.30 -10.51 -6.71
CA ASP A 84 9.43 -10.14 -7.59
C ASP A 84 9.13 -10.35 -9.09
N SER A 85 7.91 -10.76 -9.44
CA SER A 85 7.52 -10.99 -10.81
C SER A 85 7.67 -9.71 -11.65
N ILE A 86 8.22 -9.84 -12.86
CA ILE A 86 8.38 -8.73 -13.83
C ILE A 86 7.05 -8.01 -14.06
N GLY A 87 5.95 -8.79 -14.10
CA GLY A 87 4.59 -8.25 -14.19
C GLY A 87 4.29 -7.32 -13.02
N PHE A 88 4.56 -7.73 -11.78
CA PHE A 88 4.33 -6.90 -10.60
C PHE A 88 5.21 -5.66 -10.54
N LYS A 89 6.52 -5.77 -10.81
CA LYS A 89 7.45 -4.62 -10.80
C LYS A 89 7.05 -3.53 -11.80
N ARG A 90 6.63 -3.91 -13.01
CA ARG A 90 6.13 -2.96 -14.02
C ARG A 90 4.86 -2.23 -13.59
N LEU A 91 4.11 -2.81 -12.66
CA LEU A 91 2.89 -2.23 -12.13
C LEU A 91 3.18 -1.29 -10.94
N LEU A 92 4.35 -1.44 -10.31
CA LEU A 92 4.91 -0.45 -9.40
C LEU A 92 5.43 0.70 -10.26
N LEU A 93 5.16 1.94 -9.87
CA LEU A 93 5.57 3.12 -10.63
C LEU A 93 7.06 3.47 -10.42
N ASP A 94 7.85 2.47 -10.04
CA ASP A 94 9.27 2.56 -9.71
C ASP A 94 10.10 2.08 -10.90
N GLU A 95 10.20 2.93 -11.92
CA GLU A 95 11.03 2.77 -13.14
C GLU A 95 10.77 1.54 -14.04
#